data_AF-A0A922VHZ8-F1
#
_entry.id   AF-A0A922VHZ8-F1
#
_cell.length_a   1.000
_cell.length_b   1.000
_cell.length_c   1.000
_cell.angle_alpha   90.00
_cell.angle_beta   90.00
_cell.angle_gamma   90.00
#
_symmetry.space_group_name_H-M   'P 1'
#
loop_
_entity.id
_entity.type
_entity.pdbx_description
1 polymer ?
#
loop_
_entity_poly.entity_id
_entity_poly.type
_entity_poly.pdbx_seq_one_letter_code
_entity_poly.pdbx_strand_id
1 'polypeptide(L)' 'VRAAWPKGFLVVPGVRPADSARSDQKRVVTPREAADAGASILVIGRPITQAADPDQAARAIEATL' A
#
# COMPACT_ATOMS: atom_id res chain seq x y z
N VAL A 1 -6.68 -14.09 -8.73
CA VAL A 1 -7.95 -13.37 -8.44
C VAL A 1 -8.38 -12.49 -9.62
N ARG A 2 -7.58 -11.51 -10.07
CA ARG A 2 -7.97 -10.63 -11.20
C ARG A 2 -8.34 -11.37 -12.48
N ALA A 3 -7.59 -12.41 -12.86
CA ALA A 3 -7.92 -13.24 -14.03
C ALA A 3 -9.27 -13.95 -13.91
N ALA A 4 -9.67 -14.34 -12.69
CA ALA A 4 -10.96 -14.98 -12.42
C ALA A 4 -12.09 -13.94 -12.21
N TRP A 5 -11.75 -12.69 -11.91
CA TRP A 5 -12.70 -11.62 -11.66
C TRP A 5 -12.26 -10.30 -12.30
N PRO A 6 -12.41 -10.14 -13.64
CA PRO A 6 -11.83 -9.04 -14.39
C PRO A 6 -12.36 -7.65 -14.00
N LYS A 7 -13.65 -7.60 -13.63
CA LYS A 7 -14.36 -6.39 -13.15
C LYS A 7 -14.49 -6.33 -11.61
N GLY A 8 -13.72 -7.16 -10.90
CA GLY A 8 -13.76 -7.18 -9.43
C GLY A 8 -13.15 -5.91 -8.84
N PHE A 9 -13.70 -5.46 -7.71
CA PHE A 9 -13.15 -4.37 -6.92
C PHE A 9 -12.20 -4.93 -5.86
N LEU A 10 -10.91 -4.64 -5.98
CA LEU A 10 -9.87 -5.29 -5.18
C LEU A 10 -9.30 -4.32 -4.14
N VAL A 11 -9.55 -4.60 -2.87
CA VAL A 11 -9.01 -3.86 -1.74
C VAL A 11 -7.77 -4.58 -1.22
N VAL A 12 -6.64 -3.90 -1.18
CA VAL A 12 -5.36 -4.47 -0.72
C VAL A 12 -4.93 -3.81 0.59
N PRO A 13 -5.13 -4.47 1.75
CA PRO A 13 -4.67 -3.98 3.04
C PRO A 13 -3.22 -4.35 3.34
N GLY A 14 -2.58 -3.55 4.20
CA GLY A 14 -1.23 -3.85 4.71
C GLY A 14 -0.10 -3.42 3.78
N VAL A 15 -0.37 -2.47 2.90
CA VAL A 15 0.60 -1.89 1.96
C VAL A 15 1.54 -0.94 2.72
N ARG A 16 2.86 -0.98 2.44
CA ARG A 16 3.82 -0.03 3.06
C ARG A 16 4.86 0.47 2.07
N PRO A 17 5.30 1.74 2.20
CA PRO A 17 6.46 2.22 1.46
C PRO A 17 7.73 1.40 1.79
N ALA A 18 8.62 1.31 0.81
CA ALA A 18 9.80 0.45 0.82
C ALA A 18 10.74 0.68 2.01
N ASP A 19 10.76 1.92 2.54
CA ASP A 19 11.70 2.36 3.59
C ASP A 19 11.16 2.18 5.02
N SER A 20 10.01 1.51 5.19
CA SER A 20 9.40 1.34 6.52
C SER A 20 10.00 0.16 7.31
N ALA A 21 10.18 0.34 8.63
CA ALA A 21 10.79 -0.65 9.51
C ALA A 21 10.02 -1.99 9.54
N ARG A 22 10.74 -3.08 9.28
CA ARG A 22 10.26 -4.47 9.24
C ARG A 22 10.10 -5.05 10.65
N SER A 23 9.13 -4.59 11.44
CA SER A 23 8.95 -5.14 12.79
C SER A 23 8.39 -6.57 12.76
N ASP A 24 7.16 -6.81 12.28
CA ASP A 24 6.47 -8.09 12.58
C ASP A 24 5.71 -8.74 11.40
N GLN A 25 5.88 -8.26 10.16
CA GLN A 25 5.13 -8.76 9.00
C GLN A 25 6.03 -9.37 7.93
N LYS A 26 5.81 -10.67 7.63
CA LYS A 26 6.62 -11.49 6.71
C LYS A 26 6.49 -11.15 5.23
N ARG A 27 5.50 -10.36 4.80
CA ARG A 27 5.36 -9.88 3.42
C ARG A 27 4.92 -8.42 3.45
N VAL A 28 5.80 -7.54 2.98
CA VAL A 28 5.50 -6.13 2.74
C VAL A 28 5.37 -6.00 1.23
N VAL A 29 4.18 -5.65 0.77
CA VAL A 29 3.94 -5.25 -0.62
C VAL A 29 3.99 -3.72 -0.66
N THR A 30 4.75 -3.20 -1.61
CA THR A 30 4.85 -1.75 -1.84
C THR A 30 3.56 -1.22 -2.47
N PRO A 31 3.27 0.09 -2.35
CA PRO A 31 2.11 0.70 -2.98
C PRO A 31 2.07 0.46 -4.49
N ARG A 32 3.22 0.60 -5.17
CA ARG A 32 3.36 0.33 -6.60
C ARG A 32 3.10 -1.12 -6.95
N GLU A 33 3.69 -2.08 -6.25
CA GLU A 33 3.44 -3.51 -6.51
C GLU A 33 1.97 -3.89 -6.35
N ALA A 34 1.28 -3.31 -5.35
CA ALA A 34 -0.15 -3.52 -5.18
C ALA A 34 -0.97 -2.92 -6.33
N ALA A 35 -0.62 -1.72 -6.79
CA ALA A 35 -1.26 -1.07 -7.93
C ALA A 35 -1.05 -1.87 -9.22
N ASP A 36 0.19 -2.32 -9.48
CA ASP A 36 0.56 -3.12 -10.64
C ASP A 36 -0.11 -4.51 -10.63
N ALA A 37 -0.33 -5.08 -9.44
CA ALA A 37 -1.13 -6.29 -9.25
C ALA A 37 -2.64 -6.08 -9.48
N GLY A 38 -3.05 -4.83 -9.73
CA GLY A 38 -4.40 -4.46 -10.12
C GLY A 38 -5.32 -4.12 -8.95
N ALA A 39 -4.78 -3.62 -7.83
CA ALA A 39 -5.57 -3.08 -6.73
C ALA A 39 -6.48 -1.93 -7.19
N SER A 40 -7.71 -1.90 -6.68
CA SER A 40 -8.64 -0.78 -6.86
C SER A 40 -8.49 0.24 -5.72
N ILE A 41 -8.19 -0.23 -4.50
CA ILE A 41 -7.91 0.60 -3.34
C ILE A 41 -6.72 0.02 -2.56
N LEU A 42 -5.83 0.91 -2.14
CA LEU A 42 -4.74 0.61 -1.22
C LEU A 42 -5.13 1.07 0.19
N VAL A 43 -5.00 0.19 1.18
CA VAL A 43 -5.23 0.55 2.58
C VAL A 43 -3.90 0.60 3.33
N ILE A 44 -3.50 1.82 3.66
CA ILE A 44 -2.23 2.15 4.33
C ILE A 44 -2.57 2.82 5.65
N GLY A 45 -2.26 2.14 6.76
CA GLY A 45 -2.54 2.62 8.12
C GLY A 45 -1.32 3.22 8.78
N ARG A 46 -0.64 2.40 9.61
CA ARG A 46 0.50 2.82 10.46
C ARG A 46 1.58 3.66 9.76
N PRO A 47 2.00 3.37 8.51
CA PRO A 47 2.99 4.21 7.83
C PRO A 47 2.59 5.69 7.69
N ILE A 48 1.29 5.99 7.66
CA ILE A 48 0.75 7.36 7.61
C ILE A 48 0.40 7.83 9.02
N THR A 49 -0.37 7.03 9.79
CA THR A 49 -0.91 7.48 11.08
C THR A 49 0.11 7.59 12.21
N GLN A 50 1.28 6.95 12.08
CA GLN A 50 2.37 7.01 13.05
C GLN A 50 3.58 7.81 12.55
N ALA A 51 3.49 8.42 11.37
CA ALA A 51 4.55 9.29 10.86
C ALA A 51 4.61 10.60 11.66
N ALA A 52 5.79 11.21 11.73
CA ALA A 52 5.96 12.53 12.34
C ALA A 52 5.17 13.62 11.58
N ASP A 53 5.05 13.47 10.26
CA ASP A 53 4.22 14.29 9.38
C ASP A 53 3.34 13.37 8.50
N PRO A 54 2.06 13.17 8.88
CA PRO A 54 1.15 12.30 8.14
C PRO A 54 0.83 12.79 6.72
N ASP A 55 0.77 14.11 6.47
CA ASP A 55 0.49 14.65 5.13
C ASP A 55 1.69 14.40 4.21
N GLN A 56 2.90 14.69 4.69
CA GLN A 56 4.12 14.39 3.96
C GLN A 56 4.25 12.88 3.68
N ALA A 57 3.97 12.02 4.66
CA ALA A 57 4.02 10.57 4.49
C ALA A 57 3.01 10.08 3.43
N ALA A 58 1.78 10.61 3.44
CA ALA A 58 0.78 10.28 2.44
C ALA A 58 1.21 10.71 1.02
N ARG A 59 1.72 11.94 0.87
CA ARG A 59 2.22 12.47 -0.41
C ARG A 59 3.42 11.69 -0.94
N ALA A 60 4.34 11.31 -0.06
CA ALA A 60 5.50 10.51 -0.43
C ALA A 60 5.08 9.15 -0.99
N ILE A 61 4.07 8.52 -0.38
CA ILE A 61 3.48 7.26 -0.86
C ILE A 61 2.77 7.47 -2.20
N GLU A 62 1.95 8.52 -2.33
CA GLU A 62 1.28 8.87 -3.58
C GLU A 62 2.29 9.07 -4.72
N ALA A 63 3.41 9.74 -4.46
CA ALA A 63 4.48 9.95 -5.43
C ALA A 63 5.15 8.65 -5.92
N THR A 64 4.93 7.51 -5.25
CA THR A 64 5.41 6.19 -5.70
C THR A 64 4.41 5.46 -6.61
N LEU A 65 3.14 5.87 -6.64
CA LEU A 65 2.05 5.28 -7.45
C LEU A 65 2.06 5.75 -8.90
#